data_AF-A0A932HC02-F1
#
_entry.id   AF-A0A932HC02-F1
#
_cell.length_a   1.000
_cell.length_b   1.000
_cell.length_c   1.000
_cell.angle_alpha   90.00
_cell.angle_beta   90.00
_cell.angle_gamma   90.00
#
_symmetry.space_group_name_H-M   'P 1'
#
loop_
_entity.id
_entity.type
_entity.pdbx_description
1 polymer ?
#
loop_
_entity_poly.entity_id
_entity_poly.type
_entity_poly.pdbx_seq_one_letter_code
_entity_poly.pdbx_strand_id
1 'polypeptide(L)'
;QESAENTEKIPGALGTSTLAQLLTEKRALKVLDFNGVKPSVETMRNGRYPYYKRMFLVIGPRASATAREFAAFVQSPAARGVLARVGYWVVEPKPGR
;
A
#
# COMPACT_ATOMS: atom_id res chain seq x y z
N GLN A 1 -2.26 10.45 8.59
CA GLN A 1 -3.51 10.68 9.32
C GLN A 1 -3.96 12.14 9.23
N GLU A 2 -3.22 13.12 9.76
CA GLU A 2 -3.62 14.55 9.73
C GLU A 2 -3.99 15.08 8.33
N SER A 3 -3.18 14.79 7.31
CA SER A 3 -3.47 15.23 5.93
C SER A 3 -4.81 14.68 5.40
N ALA A 4 -5.16 13.43 5.71
CA ALA A 4 -6.44 12.85 5.27
C ALA A 4 -7.61 13.49 6.01
N GLU A 5 -7.46 13.71 7.33
CA GLU A 5 -8.46 14.36 8.16
C GLU A 5 -8.72 15.81 7.72
N ASN A 6 -7.67 16.58 7.43
CA ASN A 6 -7.82 17.94 6.92
C ASN A 6 -8.51 17.94 5.54
N THR A 7 -8.23 16.95 4.69
CA THR A 7 -8.89 16.80 3.40
C THR A 7 -10.38 16.48 3.55
N GLU A 8 -10.78 15.74 4.60
CA GLU A 8 -12.19 15.46 4.90
C GLU A 8 -12.93 16.70 5.42
N LYS A 9 -12.27 17.51 6.25
CA LYS A 9 -12.92 18.60 7.00
C LYS A 9 -12.97 19.93 6.27
N ILE A 10 -12.05 20.20 5.36
CA ILE A 10 -11.95 21.50 4.67
C ILE A 10 -12.73 21.42 3.35
N PRO A 11 -13.81 22.20 3.17
CA PRO A 11 -14.59 22.19 1.93
C PRO A 11 -13.71 22.55 0.72
N GLY A 12 -13.76 21.72 -0.31
CA GLY A 12 -12.98 21.91 -1.54
C GLY A 12 -11.51 21.51 -1.46
N ALA A 13 -11.04 20.95 -0.33
CA ALA A 13 -9.68 20.47 -0.23
C ALA A 13 -9.38 19.30 -1.18
N LEU A 14 -8.16 19.31 -1.72
CA LEU A 14 -7.59 18.21 -2.50
C LEU A 14 -6.29 17.79 -1.85
N GLY A 15 -6.15 16.49 -1.60
CA GLY A 15 -4.99 15.91 -0.93
C GLY A 15 -4.53 14.62 -1.56
N THR A 16 -3.37 14.13 -1.11
CA THR A 16 -2.88 12.80 -1.48
C THR A 16 -2.97 11.86 -0.27
N SER A 17 -3.17 10.58 -0.53
CA SER A 17 -3.22 9.55 0.49
C SER A 17 -2.67 8.24 -0.09
N THR A 18 -2.31 7.30 0.77
CA THR A 18 -2.06 5.93 0.32
C THR A 18 -3.39 5.19 0.15
N LEU A 19 -3.48 4.29 -0.83
CA LEU A 19 -4.65 3.42 -0.98
C LEU A 19 -4.89 2.61 0.30
N ALA A 20 -3.80 2.21 0.97
CA ALA A 20 -3.89 1.49 2.22
C ALA A 20 -4.58 2.28 3.33
N GLN A 21 -4.17 3.53 3.58
CA GLN A 21 -4.80 4.37 4.62
C GLN A 21 -6.31 4.53 4.37
N LEU A 22 -6.71 4.74 3.11
CA LEU A 22 -8.12 4.87 2.74
C LEU A 22 -8.93 3.60 3.03
N LEU A 23 -8.38 2.42 2.70
CA LEU A 23 -9.05 1.14 2.88
C LEU A 23 -9.06 0.66 4.33
N THR A 24 -7.96 0.83 5.07
CA THR A 24 -7.86 0.36 6.47
C THR A 24 -8.62 1.25 7.43
N GLU A 25 -8.59 2.57 7.22
CA GLU A 25 -9.26 3.53 8.10
C GLU A 25 -10.70 3.82 7.66
N LYS A 26 -11.16 3.25 6.53
CA LYS A 26 -12.51 3.46 5.96
C LYS A 26 -12.88 4.95 5.87
N ARG A 27 -11.93 5.75 5.38
CA ARG A 27 -12.04 7.21 5.27
C ARG A 27 -13.22 7.64 4.41
N ALA A 28 -13.87 8.73 4.78
CA ALA A 28 -15.00 9.33 4.07
C ALA A 28 -14.52 10.30 2.98
N LEU A 29 -13.57 9.85 2.15
CA LEU A 29 -12.97 10.63 1.07
C LEU A 29 -13.39 10.09 -0.29
N LYS A 30 -13.71 10.99 -1.23
CA LYS A 30 -13.90 10.62 -2.63
C LYS A 30 -12.55 10.42 -3.29
N VAL A 31 -12.26 9.18 -3.66
CA VAL A 31 -11.08 8.84 -4.46
C VAL A 31 -11.32 9.24 -5.91
N LEU A 32 -10.41 10.03 -6.47
CA LEU A 32 -10.45 10.44 -7.87
C LEU A 32 -9.67 9.44 -8.74
N ASP A 33 -10.20 9.19 -9.94
CA ASP A 33 -9.48 8.46 -10.96
C ASP A 33 -8.37 9.34 -11.54
N PHE A 34 -7.24 8.72 -11.92
CA PHE A 34 -6.17 9.42 -12.61
C PHE A 34 -6.17 9.00 -14.08
N ASN A 35 -6.41 9.96 -14.99
CA ASN A 35 -6.58 9.70 -16.43
C ASN A 35 -7.59 8.58 -16.74
N GLY A 36 -8.71 8.54 -16.01
CA GLY A 36 -9.74 7.51 -16.15
C GLY A 36 -9.37 6.15 -15.54
N VAL A 37 -8.23 6.03 -14.86
CA VAL A 37 -7.80 4.82 -14.18
C VAL A 37 -8.01 4.96 -12.67
N LYS A 38 -8.87 4.10 -12.12
CA LYS A 38 -9.08 3.98 -10.68
C LYS A 38 -7.86 3.36 -9.98
N PRO A 39 -7.43 3.87 -8.81
CA PRO A 39 -6.41 3.21 -8.01
C PRO A 39 -6.93 1.87 -7.44
N SER A 40 -6.24 0.78 -7.72
CA SER A 40 -6.47 -0.54 -7.13
C SER A 40 -5.18 -1.35 -7.14
N VAL A 41 -5.13 -2.43 -6.35
CA VAL A 41 -3.98 -3.36 -6.39
C VAL A 41 -3.76 -3.88 -7.81
N GLU A 42 -4.82 -4.16 -8.55
CA GLU A 42 -4.75 -4.64 -9.92
C GLU A 42 -4.18 -3.58 -10.87
N THR A 43 -4.67 -2.34 -10.84
CA THR A 43 -4.23 -1.27 -11.74
C THR A 43 -2.81 -0.80 -11.43
N MET A 44 -2.40 -0.84 -10.17
CA MET A 44 -1.00 -0.60 -9.80
C MET A 44 -0.09 -1.75 -10.28
N ARG A 45 -0.50 -3.01 -10.08
CA ARG A 45 0.31 -4.18 -10.44
C ARG A 45 0.56 -4.31 -11.94
N ASN A 46 -0.43 -3.98 -12.77
CA ASN A 46 -0.29 -4.00 -14.24
C ASN A 46 0.22 -2.67 -14.84
N GLY A 47 0.55 -1.68 -14.01
CA GLY A 47 1.15 -0.42 -14.45
C GLY A 47 0.17 0.60 -15.02
N ARG A 48 -1.14 0.31 -15.09
CA ARG A 48 -2.16 1.28 -15.55
C ARG A 48 -2.31 2.47 -14.59
N TYR A 49 -2.12 2.24 -13.29
CA TYR A 49 -2.08 3.30 -12.29
C TYR A 49 -0.62 3.56 -11.88
N PRO A 50 -0.01 4.68 -12.33
CA PRO A 50 1.45 4.87 -12.24
C PRO A 50 1.93 5.31 -10.85
N TYR A 51 1.04 5.79 -9.98
CA TYR A 51 1.43 6.36 -8.69
C TYR A 51 1.37 5.33 -7.57
N TYR A 52 2.54 4.79 -7.25
CA TYR A 52 2.74 3.96 -6.08
C TYR A 52 4.17 4.11 -5.55
N LYS A 53 4.39 3.67 -4.31
CA LYS A 53 5.71 3.64 -3.67
C LYS A 53 5.97 2.24 -3.14
N ARG A 54 7.23 1.81 -3.20
CA ARG A 54 7.67 0.55 -2.59
C ARG A 54 7.90 0.78 -1.10
N MET A 55 7.26 -0.05 -0.28
CA MET A 55 7.59 -0.18 1.13
C MET A 55 8.59 -1.31 1.30
N PHE A 56 9.62 -1.10 2.11
CA PHE A 56 10.65 -2.09 2.38
C PHE A 56 10.61 -2.48 3.85
N LEU A 57 10.67 -3.79 4.11
CA LEU A 57 10.98 -4.32 5.42
C LEU A 57 12.49 -4.61 5.46
N VAL A 58 13.21 -3.92 6.34
CA VAL A 58 14.67 -4.05 6.46
C VAL A 58 14.99 -4.73 7.79
N ILE A 59 15.72 -5.84 7.73
CA ILE A 59 16.22 -6.54 8.91
C ILE A 59 17.75 -6.55 8.89
N GLY A 60 18.36 -6.31 10.04
CA GLY A 60 19.82 -6.31 10.19
C GLY A 60 20.40 -7.72 10.29
N PRO A 61 21.73 -7.88 10.11
CA PRO A 61 22.40 -9.19 10.19
C PRO A 61 22.22 -9.87 11.57
N ARG A 62 22.08 -9.07 12.64
CA ARG A 62 21.86 -9.54 14.02
C ARG A 62 20.37 -9.58 14.43
N ALA A 63 19.43 -9.55 13.48
CA ALA A 63 18.01 -9.66 13.79
C ALA A 63 17.68 -10.98 14.52
N SER A 64 16.81 -10.91 15.52
CA SER A 64 16.34 -12.07 16.29
C SER A 64 15.62 -13.09 15.40
N ALA A 65 15.49 -14.33 15.89
CA ALA A 65 14.74 -15.38 15.20
C ALA A 65 13.31 -14.91 14.86
N THR A 66 12.60 -14.34 15.85
CA THR A 66 11.24 -13.80 15.68
C THR A 66 11.14 -12.72 14.60
N ALA A 67 12.11 -11.81 14.52
CA ALA A 67 12.12 -10.77 13.48
C ALA A 67 12.32 -11.36 12.07
N ARG A 68 13.16 -12.40 11.94
CA ARG A 68 13.36 -13.13 10.69
C ARG A 68 12.12 -13.92 10.28
N GLU A 69 11.49 -14.59 11.23
CA GLU A 69 10.22 -15.31 11.03
C GLU A 69 9.11 -14.37 10.59
N PHE A 70 8.99 -13.19 11.21
CA PHE A 70 8.03 -12.17 10.80
C PHE A 70 8.31 -11.69 9.37
N ALA A 71 9.57 -11.42 9.02
CA ALA A 71 9.93 -11.02 7.66
C ALA A 71 9.58 -12.11 6.62
N ALA A 72 9.81 -13.38 6.96
CA ALA A 72 9.39 -14.51 6.13
C ALA A 72 7.85 -14.60 6.03
N PHE A 73 7.13 -14.39 7.14
CA PHE A 73 5.67 -14.38 7.16
C PHE A 73 5.10 -13.29 6.24
N VAL A 74 5.64 -12.06 6.25
CA VAL A 74 5.17 -10.96 5.40
C VAL A 74 5.23 -11.31 3.89
N GLN A 75 6.13 -12.21 3.49
CA GLN A 75 6.27 -12.68 2.11
C GLN A 75 5.39 -13.91 1.78
N SER A 76 4.80 -14.54 2.78
CA SER A 76 4.02 -15.77 2.67
C SER A 76 2.71 -15.58 1.88
N PRO A 77 2.13 -16.65 1.30
CA PRO A 77 0.81 -16.59 0.66
C PRO A 77 -0.29 -16.05 1.58
N ALA A 78 -0.26 -16.38 2.87
CA ALA A 78 -1.23 -15.90 3.85
C ALA A 78 -1.17 -14.37 3.99
N ALA A 79 0.04 -13.81 4.16
CA ALA A 79 0.22 -12.36 4.26
C ALA A 79 -0.13 -11.64 2.96
N ARG A 80 0.16 -12.22 1.79
CA ARG A 80 -0.25 -11.64 0.49
C ARG A 80 -1.75 -11.41 0.40
N GLY A 81 -2.56 -12.35 0.90
CA GLY A 81 -4.01 -12.21 0.96
C GLY A 81 -4.47 -11.06 1.87
N VAL A 82 -3.84 -10.91 3.04
CA VAL A 82 -4.12 -9.80 3.96
C VAL A 82 -3.73 -8.46 3.34
N LEU A 83 -2.52 -8.35 2.79
CA LEU A 83 -1.97 -7.16 2.16
C LEU A 83 -2.82 -6.69 0.97
N ALA A 84 -3.26 -7.61 0.11
CA ALA A 84 -4.10 -7.31 -1.04
C ALA A 84 -5.44 -6.66 -0.66
N ARG A 85 -6.08 -7.11 0.43
CA ARG A 85 -7.35 -6.55 0.91
C ARG A 85 -7.24 -5.10 1.36
N VAL A 86 -6.04 -4.68 1.76
CA VAL A 86 -5.77 -3.35 2.31
C VAL A 86 -4.88 -2.52 1.39
N GLY A 87 -4.90 -2.78 0.08
CA GLY A 87 -4.31 -1.89 -0.91
C GLY A 87 -2.81 -2.07 -1.16
N TYR A 88 -2.19 -3.14 -0.64
CA TYR A 88 -0.80 -3.50 -0.93
C TYR A 88 -0.71 -4.69 -1.88
N TRP A 89 0.43 -4.85 -2.53
CA TRP A 89 0.83 -6.12 -3.12
C TRP A 89 2.29 -6.39 -2.80
N VAL A 90 2.61 -7.67 -2.65
CA VAL A 90 4.01 -8.09 -2.54
C VAL A 90 4.61 -8.02 -3.94
N VAL A 91 5.68 -7.23 -4.07
CA VAL A 91 6.46 -7.18 -5.30
C VAL A 91 7.28 -8.45 -5.36
N GLU A 92 7.09 -9.24 -6.41
CA GLU A 92 7.95 -10.40 -6.62
C GLU A 92 9.37 -9.91 -6.95
N PRO A 93 10.41 -10.52 -6.37
CA PRO A 93 11.78 -10.22 -6.76
C PRO A 93 11.89 -10.43 -8.27
N LYS A 94 12.40 -9.42 -9.00
CA LYS A 94 12.77 -9.64 -10.40
C LYS A 94 13.86 -10.72 -10.40
N PRO A 95 13.72 -11.82 -11.16
CA PRO A 95 14.82 -12.74 -11.34
C PRO A 95 16.01 -11.99 -11.96
N GLY A 96 17.19 -12.07 -11.34
CA GLY A 96 18.45 -11.64 -11.94
C GLY A 96 18.91 -10.19 -11.68
N ARG A 97 18.88 -9.71 -10.44
CA ARG A 97 19.74 -8.59 -10.01
C ARG A 97 20.51 -8.96 -8.76
#